data_AF-A0A426CLD2-F1
#
_entry.id   AF-A0A426CLD2-F1
#
_cell.length_a   1.000
_cell.length_b   1.000
_cell.length_c   1.000
_cell.angle_alpha   90.00
_cell.angle_beta   90.00
_cell.angle_gamma   90.00
#
_symmetry.space_group_name_H-M   'P 1'
#
loop_
_entity.id
_entity.type
_entity.pdbx_description
1 polymer ?
#
loop_
_entity_poly.entity_id
_entity_poly.type
_entity_poly.pdbx_seq_one_letter_code
_entity_poly.pdbx_strand_id
1 'polypeptide(L)'
;MSRRVTIADLSPKFQAEAYRQITTKTTPTMTPTAEPTAKPRIRQKSGDGLNKWEREHHERIRREWRHVYREPTLPLANGLRYKPDFLVHFGGDTEAHEVKGHMRDDAAAKIKMAAHLYPWIKFRLFWKERGQWKMQEVLP
;
A
#
# COMPACT_ATOMS: atom_id res chain seq x y z
N MET A 1 -45.88 -13.50 -41.53
CA MET A 1 -45.66 -12.42 -40.54
C MET A 1 -46.67 -12.59 -39.42
N SER A 2 -46.24 -12.98 -38.22
CA SER A 2 -47.15 -13.24 -37.09
C SER A 2 -47.45 -11.92 -36.36
N ARG A 3 -48.70 -11.44 -36.44
CA ARG A 3 -49.16 -10.25 -35.71
C ARG A 3 -49.18 -10.57 -34.22
N ARG A 4 -48.51 -9.76 -33.39
CA ARG A 4 -48.61 -9.88 -31.92
C ARG A 4 -50.01 -9.41 -31.50
N VAL A 5 -50.75 -10.29 -30.83
CA VAL A 5 -52.07 -9.98 -30.26
C VAL A 5 -51.87 -9.06 -29.06
N THR A 6 -52.60 -7.95 -29.05
CA THR A 6 -52.60 -6.98 -27.95
C THR A 6 -53.86 -7.10 -27.12
N ILE A 7 -53.89 -6.49 -25.93
CA ILE A 7 -55.06 -6.51 -25.05
C ILE A 7 -56.31 -5.95 -25.77
N ALA A 8 -56.12 -5.01 -26.70
CA ALA A 8 -57.21 -4.43 -27.50
C ALA A 8 -57.85 -5.42 -28.50
N ASP A 9 -57.17 -6.51 -28.83
CA ASP A 9 -57.69 -7.57 -29.70
C ASP A 9 -58.50 -8.62 -28.91
N LEU A 10 -58.59 -8.52 -27.57
CA LEU A 10 -59.40 -9.41 -26.72
C LEU A 10 -60.87 -8.98 -26.69
N SER A 11 -61.79 -9.91 -26.41
CA SER A 11 -63.20 -9.59 -26.23
C SER A 11 -63.42 -8.67 -25.02
N PRO A 12 -64.43 -7.76 -25.04
CA PRO A 12 -64.62 -6.74 -23.99
C PRO A 12 -64.67 -7.29 -22.56
N LYS A 13 -65.22 -8.50 -22.39
CA LYS A 13 -65.26 -9.18 -21.09
C LYS A 13 -63.86 -9.50 -20.54
N PHE A 14 -62.94 -9.90 -21.41
CA PHE A 14 -61.55 -10.23 -21.05
C PHE A 14 -60.65 -9.01 -20.98
N GLN A 15 -60.98 -7.92 -21.69
CA GLN A 15 -60.29 -6.64 -21.53
C GLN A 15 -60.47 -6.11 -20.10
N ALA A 16 -61.69 -6.07 -19.59
CA ALA A 16 -61.98 -5.58 -18.24
C ALA A 16 -61.27 -6.40 -17.15
N GLU A 17 -61.14 -7.72 -17.34
CA GLU A 17 -60.44 -8.60 -16.43
C GLU A 17 -58.91 -8.40 -16.49
N ALA A 18 -58.34 -8.26 -17.68
CA ALA A 18 -56.93 -7.91 -17.85
C ALA A 18 -56.60 -6.54 -17.21
N TYR A 19 -57.47 -5.55 -17.38
CA TYR A 19 -57.34 -4.23 -16.75
C TYR A 19 -57.46 -4.28 -15.21
N ARG A 20 -58.30 -5.16 -14.65
CA ARG A 20 -58.35 -5.40 -13.19
C ARG A 20 -57.08 -6.06 -12.65
N GLN A 21 -56.48 -6.98 -13.40
CA GLN A 21 -55.26 -7.68 -12.96
C GLN A 21 -54.02 -6.78 -12.97
N ILE A 22 -53.93 -5.80 -13.88
CA ILE A 22 -52.84 -4.82 -13.87
C ILE A 22 -53.02 -3.75 -12.78
N THR A 23 -54.26 -3.36 -12.46
CA THR A 23 -54.52 -2.31 -11.46
C THR A 23 -54.47 -2.82 -10.02
N THR A 24 -54.68 -4.12 -9.80
CA THR A 24 -54.57 -4.76 -8.48
C THR A 24 -53.16 -5.19 -8.10
N LYS A 25 -52.22 -5.23 -9.06
CA LYS A 25 -50.79 -5.35 -8.75
C LYS A 25 -50.27 -3.98 -8.29
N THR A 26 -50.47 -3.71 -7.01
CA THR A 26 -49.76 -2.66 -6.27
C THR A 26 -48.27 -2.76 -6.61
N THR A 27 -47.73 -1.72 -7.24
CA THR A 27 -46.29 -1.52 -7.39
C THR A 27 -45.64 -1.79 -6.03
N PRO A 28 -44.67 -2.71 -5.88
CA PRO A 28 -44.02 -2.87 -4.61
C PRO A 28 -43.39 -1.53 -4.26
N THR A 29 -43.84 -0.92 -3.17
CA THR A 29 -43.20 0.25 -2.59
C THR A 29 -41.75 -0.14 -2.33
N MET A 30 -40.82 0.35 -3.15
CA MET A 30 -39.41 0.28 -2.83
C MET A 30 -39.19 1.18 -1.63
N THR A 31 -39.29 0.62 -0.43
CA THR A 31 -38.62 1.19 0.74
C THR A 31 -37.16 1.39 0.32
N PRO A 32 -36.54 2.57 0.53
CA PRO A 32 -35.11 2.72 0.34
C PRO A 32 -34.43 1.72 1.29
N THR A 33 -34.05 0.58 0.73
CA THR A 33 -33.27 -0.43 1.41
C THR A 33 -31.96 0.26 1.72
N ALA A 34 -31.66 0.38 3.01
CA ALA A 34 -30.45 1.01 3.51
C ALA A 34 -29.27 0.67 2.60
N GLU A 35 -28.55 1.70 2.15
CA GLU A 35 -27.35 1.53 1.35
C GLU A 35 -26.51 0.41 1.94
N PRO A 36 -26.01 -0.55 1.14
CA PRO A 36 -25.12 -1.57 1.67
C PRO A 36 -23.92 -0.84 2.26
N THR A 37 -23.85 -0.83 3.60
CA THR A 37 -22.70 -0.29 4.34
C THR A 37 -21.52 -1.15 3.95
N ALA A 38 -20.74 -0.66 2.99
CA ALA A 38 -19.56 -1.34 2.51
C ALA A 38 -18.68 -1.66 3.73
N LYS A 39 -18.41 -2.96 3.94
CA LYS A 39 -17.48 -3.41 4.99
C LYS A 39 -16.23 -2.53 4.95
N PRO A 40 -15.67 -2.08 6.08
CA PRO A 40 -14.47 -1.25 6.08
C PRO A 40 -13.36 -2.00 5.34
N ARG A 41 -13.08 -1.58 4.10
CA ARG A 41 -12.00 -2.14 3.30
C ARG A 41 -10.70 -1.65 3.93
N ILE A 42 -9.75 -2.55 4.14
CA ILE A 42 -8.38 -2.15 4.48
C ILE A 42 -7.90 -1.24 3.36
N ARG A 43 -7.71 0.05 3.66
CA ARG A 43 -7.15 1.00 2.72
C ARG A 43 -5.68 0.61 2.55
N GLN A 44 -5.30 0.12 1.38
CA GLN A 44 -3.89 0.05 1.02
C GLN A 44 -3.35 1.48 1.17
N LYS A 45 -2.32 1.68 2.00
CA LYS A 45 -1.72 3.01 2.18
C LYS A 45 -1.31 3.51 0.80
N SER A 46 -2.09 4.42 0.24
CA SER A 46 -1.78 5.07 -1.03
C SER A 46 -0.68 6.08 -0.76
N GLY A 47 0.54 5.71 -1.12
CA GLY A 47 1.76 6.49 -0.92
C GLY A 47 2.98 5.63 -1.23
N ASP A 48 4.12 6.28 -1.43
CA ASP A 48 5.42 5.63 -1.67
C ASP A 48 6.02 4.96 -0.41
N GLY A 49 5.30 4.97 0.71
CA GLY A 49 5.69 4.33 1.97
C GLY A 49 6.72 5.11 2.79
N LEU A 50 7.33 6.15 2.21
CA LEU A 50 8.44 6.87 2.82
C LEU A 50 7.98 7.95 3.80
N ASN A 51 8.64 8.00 4.96
CA ASN A 51 8.53 9.09 5.91
C ASN A 51 9.16 10.39 5.35
N LYS A 52 8.97 11.54 6.01
CA LYS A 52 9.49 12.83 5.55
C LYS A 52 11.02 12.82 5.38
N TRP A 53 11.75 12.28 6.36
CA TRP A 53 13.22 12.28 6.37
C TRP A 53 13.78 11.24 5.39
N GLU A 54 13.16 10.07 5.28
CA GLU A 54 13.49 9.05 4.28
C GLU A 54 13.32 9.61 2.88
N ARG A 55 12.24 10.36 2.60
CA ARG A 55 12.04 11.01 1.30
C ARG A 55 13.14 12.02 1.00
N GLU A 56 13.44 12.90 1.95
CA GLU A 56 14.50 13.91 1.78
C GLU A 56 15.89 13.27 1.59
N HIS A 57 16.18 12.20 2.33
CA HIS A 57 17.43 11.45 2.18
C HIS A 57 17.47 10.69 0.86
N HIS A 58 16.35 10.11 0.42
CA HIS A 58 16.23 9.44 -0.87
C HIS A 58 16.54 10.38 -2.04
N GLU A 59 16.02 11.61 -2.01
CA GLU A 59 16.34 12.65 -2.99
C GLU A 59 17.82 13.04 -2.99
N ARG A 60 18.47 13.01 -1.82
CA ARG A 60 19.91 13.25 -1.68
C ARG A 60 20.72 12.12 -2.32
N ILE A 61 20.48 10.87 -1.90
CA ILE A 61 21.28 9.72 -2.34
C ILE A 61 21.05 9.37 -3.81
N ARG A 62 19.87 9.65 -4.37
CA ARG A 62 19.59 9.45 -5.81
C ARG A 62 20.48 10.28 -6.74
N ARG A 63 21.04 11.39 -6.25
CA ARG A 63 21.95 12.25 -7.02
C ARG A 63 23.39 11.77 -6.97
N GLU A 64 23.75 11.06 -5.90
CA GLU A 64 25.11 10.63 -5.59
C GLU A 64 25.36 9.17 -6.02
N TRP A 65 24.35 8.32 -5.87
CA TRP A 65 24.43 6.88 -6.11
C TRP A 65 23.68 6.48 -7.37
N ARG A 66 24.29 5.61 -8.18
CA ARG A 66 23.69 5.11 -9.43
C ARG A 66 22.57 4.11 -9.19
N HIS A 67 22.73 3.23 -8.20
CA HIS A 67 21.74 2.22 -7.85
C HIS A 67 21.26 2.47 -6.42
N VAL A 68 19.94 2.61 -6.25
CA VAL A 68 19.29 2.83 -4.96
C VAL A 68 18.11 1.88 -4.83
N TYR A 69 18.22 0.92 -3.90
CA TYR A 69 17.20 -0.06 -3.57
C TYR A 69 16.54 0.32 -2.25
N ARG A 70 15.20 0.19 -2.16
CA ARG A 70 14.44 0.48 -0.94
C ARG A 70 14.10 -0.80 -0.19
N GLU A 71 14.21 -0.75 1.13
CA GLU A 71 13.83 -1.82 2.07
C GLU A 71 14.35 -3.24 1.69
N PRO A 72 15.62 -3.41 1.25
CA PRO A 72 16.13 -4.74 0.94
C PRO A 72 16.14 -5.61 2.20
N THR A 73 16.01 -6.91 2.00
CA THR A 73 15.99 -7.86 3.12
C THR A 73 17.34 -8.56 3.23
N LEU A 74 17.99 -8.39 4.38
CA LEU A 74 19.26 -9.04 4.73
C LEU A 74 18.97 -10.14 5.78
N PRO A 75 19.07 -11.43 5.41
CA PRO A 75 18.92 -12.53 6.36
C PRO A 75 20.09 -12.55 7.36
N LEU A 76 19.79 -12.57 8.67
CA LEU A 76 20.84 -12.58 9.69
C LEU A 76 20.99 -13.95 10.36
N ALA A 77 19.87 -14.62 10.60
CA ALA A 77 19.80 -15.97 11.17
C ALA A 77 18.46 -16.61 10.79
N ASN A 78 18.21 -17.84 11.25
CA ASN A 78 16.95 -18.51 10.99
C ASN A 78 15.76 -17.68 11.54
N GLY A 79 14.89 -17.21 10.65
CA GLY A 79 13.76 -16.34 11.00
C GLY A 79 14.09 -14.89 11.33
N LEU A 80 15.37 -14.50 11.36
CA LEU A 80 15.82 -13.16 11.73
C LEU A 80 16.34 -12.40 10.51
N ARG A 81 15.79 -11.20 10.27
CA ARG A 81 16.10 -10.35 9.13
C ARG A 81 16.36 -8.92 9.58
N TYR A 82 17.30 -8.26 8.91
CA TYR A 82 17.49 -6.82 8.96
C TYR A 82 17.01 -6.23 7.63
N LYS A 83 16.36 -5.06 7.70
CA LYS A 83 15.87 -4.35 6.53
C LYS A 83 16.29 -2.88 6.64
N PRO A 84 17.46 -2.49 6.09
CA PRO A 84 17.80 -1.08 6.03
C PRO A 84 16.80 -0.33 5.14
N ASP A 85 16.63 0.97 5.35
CA ASP A 85 15.72 1.77 4.52
C ASP A 85 16.18 1.82 3.06
N PHE A 86 17.50 1.94 2.85
CA PHE A 86 18.10 1.94 1.52
C PHE A 86 19.36 1.10 1.46
N LEU A 87 19.59 0.46 0.31
CA LEU A 87 20.89 -0.07 -0.08
C LEU A 87 21.31 0.64 -1.37
N VAL A 88 22.49 1.23 -1.34
CA VAL A 88 23.03 2.00 -2.45
C VAL A 88 24.31 1.36 -2.96
N HIS A 89 24.51 1.43 -4.27
CA HIS A 89 25.68 0.85 -4.91
C HIS A 89 26.19 1.72 -6.06
N PHE A 90 27.49 1.98 -6.08
CA PHE A 90 28.17 2.67 -7.17
C PHE A 90 29.67 2.37 -7.15
N GLY A 91 30.24 2.04 -8.31
CA GLY A 91 31.70 1.95 -8.48
C GLY A 91 32.41 0.89 -7.62
N GLY A 92 31.68 -0.13 -7.14
CA GLY A 92 32.22 -1.16 -6.23
C GLY A 92 31.97 -0.88 -4.75
N ASP A 93 31.60 0.35 -4.39
CA ASP A 93 31.14 0.68 -3.03
C ASP A 93 29.67 0.29 -2.85
N THR A 94 29.37 -0.38 -1.74
CA THR A 94 28.02 -0.72 -1.33
C THR A 94 27.76 -0.22 0.07
N GLU A 95 26.68 0.54 0.26
CA GLU A 95 26.31 1.09 1.56
C GLU A 95 24.84 0.77 1.87
N ALA A 96 24.58 0.41 3.12
CA ALA A 96 23.24 0.29 3.67
C ALA A 96 22.96 1.52 4.54
N HIS A 97 21.92 2.27 4.17
CA HIS A 97 21.52 3.48 4.86
C HIS A 97 20.26 3.23 5.69
N GLU A 98 20.35 3.52 6.98
CA GLU A 98 19.24 3.52 7.94
C GLU A 98 18.94 4.98 8.33
N VAL A 99 17.76 5.48 8.00
CA VAL A 99 17.30 6.83 8.32
C VAL A 99 16.55 6.79 9.65
N LYS A 100 17.26 7.14 10.72
CA LYS A 100 16.75 7.09 12.08
C LYS A 100 15.76 8.22 12.36
N GLY A 101 14.49 7.86 12.59
CA GLY A 101 13.47 8.72 13.22
C GLY A 101 13.38 8.49 14.73
N HIS A 102 13.05 7.26 15.15
CA HIS A 102 13.04 6.81 16.55
C HIS A 102 13.50 5.34 16.56
N MET A 103 14.70 5.08 17.09
CA MET A 103 15.29 3.73 17.03
C MET A 103 14.82 2.93 18.24
N ARG A 104 14.27 1.74 17.98
CA ARG A 104 14.03 0.72 19.02
C ARG A 104 15.33 -0.03 19.25
N ASP A 105 15.61 -0.46 20.48
CA ASP A 105 16.88 -1.12 20.85
C ASP A 105 17.22 -2.34 19.97
N ASP A 106 16.19 -3.10 19.52
CA ASP A 106 16.35 -4.25 18.61
C ASP A 106 16.99 -3.88 17.26
N ALA A 107 16.75 -2.68 16.74
CA ALA A 107 17.35 -2.23 15.48
C ALA A 107 18.88 -2.07 15.61
N ALA A 108 19.37 -1.65 16.78
CA ALA A 108 20.79 -1.43 17.02
C ALA A 108 21.57 -2.74 17.11
N ALA A 109 20.96 -3.80 17.66
CA ALA A 109 21.56 -5.14 17.66
C ALA A 109 21.60 -5.73 16.24
N LYS A 110 20.51 -5.59 15.47
CA LYS A 110 20.41 -6.10 14.10
C LYS A 110 21.41 -5.46 13.15
N ILE A 111 21.60 -4.14 13.19
CA ILE A 111 22.55 -3.46 12.30
C ILE A 111 24.01 -3.85 12.61
N LYS A 112 24.36 -4.04 13.90
CA LYS A 112 25.70 -4.52 14.28
C LYS A 112 25.95 -5.95 13.80
N MET A 113 24.99 -6.84 13.99
CA MET A 113 25.09 -8.20 13.47
C MET A 113 25.14 -8.23 11.95
N ALA A 114 24.37 -7.36 11.27
CA ALA A 114 24.45 -7.22 9.82
C ALA A 114 25.83 -6.74 9.37
N ALA A 115 26.44 -5.78 10.08
CA ALA A 115 27.80 -5.31 9.80
C ALA A 115 28.83 -6.45 9.92
N HIS A 116 28.73 -7.30 10.95
CA HIS A 116 29.57 -8.49 11.08
C HIS A 116 29.36 -9.51 9.94
N LEU A 117 28.11 -9.78 9.55
CA LEU A 117 27.78 -10.81 8.55
C LEU A 117 28.05 -10.35 7.10
N TYR A 118 27.95 -9.05 6.84
CA TYR A 118 28.10 -8.45 5.52
C TYR A 118 29.21 -7.38 5.52
N PRO A 119 30.49 -7.76 5.74
CA PRO A 119 31.58 -6.80 5.87
C PRO A 119 31.88 -6.01 4.58
N TRP A 120 31.35 -6.44 3.43
CA TRP A 120 31.43 -5.75 2.15
C TRP A 120 30.37 -4.64 1.99
N ILE A 121 29.45 -4.50 2.94
CA ILE A 121 28.46 -3.41 3.01
C ILE A 121 28.86 -2.46 4.13
N LYS A 122 29.01 -1.16 3.83
CA LYS A 122 29.17 -0.12 4.86
C LYS A 122 27.80 0.24 5.42
N PHE A 123 27.58 -0.02 6.71
CA PHE A 123 26.30 0.29 7.37
C PHE A 123 26.36 1.69 7.98
N ARG A 124 25.41 2.56 7.61
CA ARG A 124 25.40 3.97 8.00
C ARG A 124 24.03 4.39 8.52
N LEU A 125 24.05 4.99 9.71
CA LEU A 125 22.91 5.62 10.35
C LEU A 125 22.87 7.09 9.95
N PHE A 126 21.73 7.58 9.49
CA PHE A 126 21.48 8.97 9.15
C PHE A 126 20.37 9.55 10.01
N TRP A 127 20.56 10.75 10.53
CA TRP A 127 19.51 11.47 11.25
C TRP A 127 19.68 12.98 11.07
N LYS A 128 18.65 13.74 11.42
CA LYS A 128 18.71 15.19 11.46
C LYS A 128 18.87 15.70 12.88
N GLU A 129 19.85 16.57 13.06
CA GLU A 129 20.05 17.32 14.30
C GLU A 129 20.13 18.81 13.96
N ARG A 130 19.26 19.63 14.54
CA ARG A 130 19.18 21.09 14.27
C ARG A 130 19.13 21.43 12.77
N GLY A 131 18.43 20.62 11.98
CA GLY A 131 18.28 20.80 10.53
C GLY A 131 19.45 20.29 9.68
N GLN A 132 20.55 19.85 10.30
CA GLN A 132 21.71 19.31 9.61
C GLN A 132 21.66 17.78 9.58
N TRP A 133 22.06 17.19 8.46
CA TRP A 133 22.25 15.75 8.36
C TRP A 133 23.51 15.34 9.12
N LYS A 134 23.34 14.37 10.02
CA LYS A 134 24.41 13.67 10.70
C LYS A 134 24.45 12.23 10.21
N MET A 135 25.64 11.66 10.27
CA MET A 135 25.90 10.29 9.87
C MET A 135 26.80 9.61 10.90
N GLN A 136 26.52 8.35 11.18
CA GLN A 136 27.41 7.47 11.94
C GLN A 136 27.56 6.15 11.21
N GLU A 137 28.80 5.73 11.03
CA GLU A 137 29.13 4.41 10.51
C GLU A 137 29.06 3.38 11.63
N VAL A 138 28.47 2.23 11.34
CA VAL A 138 28.45 1.06 12.22
C VAL A 138 29.59 0.15 11.79
N LEU A 139 30.61 0.07 12.65
CA LEU A 139 31.72 -0.83 12.43
C LEU A 139 31.29 -2.29 12.65
N PRO A 140 31.90 -3.22 11.91
CA PRO A 140 31.80 -4.65 12.18
C PRO A 140 32.61 -5.04 13.42
#